data_AF-A0A7Y9SXV2-F1
#
_entry.id   AF-A0A7Y9SXV2-F1
#
_cell.length_a   1.000
_cell.length_b   1.000
_cell.length_c   1.000
_cell.angle_alpha   90.00
_cell.angle_beta   90.00
_cell.angle_gamma   90.00
#
_symmetry.space_group_name_H-M   'P 1'
#
loop_
_entity.id
_entity.type
_entity.pdbx_description
1 polymer ?
#
loop_
_entity_poly.entity_id
_entity_poly.type
_entity_poly.pdbx_seq_one_letter_code
_entity_poly.pdbx_strand_id
1 'polypeptide(L)'
;MPLPPDFRWQRAAATAHEKDVIAFEGVWVVRLYQEHWGGPYFAALDQHLPQEQQTRRPCSTHRQGRAGAELWIERHQARLRLEIQQQRRLIAATPAPRVP
;
A
#
# COMPACT_ATOMS: atom_id res chain seq x y z
N MET A 1 2.64 15.13 -7.81
CA MET A 1 2.37 16.00 -6.65
C MET A 1 3.07 15.37 -5.45
N PRO A 2 3.57 16.15 -4.47
CA PRO A 2 4.22 15.55 -3.31
C PRO A 2 3.20 14.71 -2.54
N LEU A 3 3.63 13.52 -2.13
CA LEU A 3 2.85 12.62 -1.28
C LEU A 3 2.50 13.34 0.04
N PRO A 4 1.29 13.15 0.62
CA PRO A 4 0.97 13.72 1.92
C PRO A 4 1.98 13.29 2.99
N PRO A 5 2.29 14.13 4.00
CA PRO A 5 3.47 14.00 4.85
C PRO A 5 3.53 12.73 5.70
N ASP A 6 2.37 12.14 5.98
CA ASP A 6 2.16 10.93 6.76
C ASP A 6 2.24 9.64 5.94
N PHE A 7 2.21 9.77 4.61
CA PHE A 7 2.45 8.67 3.69
C PHE A 7 3.92 8.73 3.23
N ARG A 8 4.54 7.58 3.03
CA ARG A 8 5.92 7.52 2.54
C ARG A 8 6.18 6.36 1.61
N TRP A 9 7.01 6.61 0.60
CA TRP A 9 7.63 5.57 -0.19
C TRP A 9 8.67 4.81 0.64
N GLN A 10 8.58 3.49 0.64
CA GLN A 10 9.53 2.58 1.27
C GLN A 10 9.77 1.34 0.41
N ARG A 11 10.82 0.58 0.76
CA ARG A 11 11.20 -0.65 0.06
C ARG A 11 10.30 -1.79 0.55
N ALA A 12 9.89 -2.68 -0.35
CA ALA A 12 9.12 -3.87 0.01
C ALA A 12 9.96 -4.90 0.79
N ALA A 13 11.28 -4.90 0.57
CA ALA A 13 12.23 -5.76 1.27
C ALA A 13 13.59 -5.04 1.40
N ALA A 14 14.42 -5.49 2.34
CA ALA A 14 15.76 -4.93 2.55
C ALA A 14 16.68 -5.05 1.32
N THR A 15 16.42 -6.03 0.45
CA THR A 15 17.15 -6.28 -0.80
C THR A 15 16.54 -5.58 -2.01
N ALA A 16 15.29 -5.08 -1.95
CA ALA A 16 14.60 -4.51 -3.10
C ALA A 16 15.27 -3.21 -3.58
N HIS A 17 15.70 -3.10 -4.83
CA HIS A 17 16.45 -1.91 -5.27
C HIS A 17 15.63 -0.61 -5.24
N GLU A 18 14.32 -0.71 -5.40
CA GLU A 18 13.42 0.43 -5.53
C GLU A 18 12.46 0.55 -4.32
N LYS A 19 11.97 1.79 -4.10
CA LYS A 19 10.93 2.04 -3.10
C LYS A 19 9.56 1.90 -3.76
N ASP A 20 9.02 0.69 -3.70
CA ASP A 20 7.83 0.29 -4.45
C ASP A 20 6.55 0.26 -3.61
N VAL A 21 6.65 0.61 -2.33
CA VAL A 21 5.51 0.58 -1.42
C VAL A 21 5.24 1.98 -0.90
N ILE A 22 3.97 2.38 -0.90
CA ILE A 22 3.51 3.51 -0.10
C ILE A 22 2.93 2.95 1.19
N ALA A 23 3.36 3.51 2.32
CA ALA A 23 2.83 3.15 3.63
C ALA A 23 2.37 4.36 4.43
N PHE A 24 1.33 4.16 5.23
CA PHE A 24 0.83 5.08 6.25
C PHE A 24 1.07 4.45 7.63
N GLU A 25 1.86 5.11 8.47
CA GLU A 25 2.23 4.63 9.81
C GLU A 25 2.77 3.19 9.86
N GLY A 26 3.42 2.72 8.79
CA GLY A 26 3.95 1.36 8.67
C GLY A 26 3.00 0.33 8.04
N VAL A 27 1.74 0.69 7.80
CA VAL A 27 0.76 -0.15 7.09
C VAL A 27 0.86 0.13 5.59
N TRP A 28 0.98 -0.91 4.78
CA TRP A 28 1.13 -0.78 3.33
C TRP A 28 -0.23 -0.49 2.70
N VAL A 29 -0.32 0.54 1.87
CA VAL A 29 -1.56 0.96 1.20
C VAL A 29 -1.50 0.82 -0.31
N VAL A 30 -0.30 0.95 -0.88
CA VAL A 30 -0.04 0.69 -2.30
C VAL A 30 1.24 -0.11 -2.44
N ARG A 31 1.24 -1.09 -3.34
CA ARG A 31 2.45 -1.81 -3.77
C ARG A 31 2.57 -1.80 -5.28
N LEU A 32 3.68 -1.28 -5.78
CA LEU A 32 4.13 -1.48 -7.15
C LEU A 32 4.92 -2.79 -7.24
N TYR A 33 4.67 -3.57 -8.28
CA TYR A 33 5.40 -4.81 -8.55
C TYR A 33 5.25 -5.21 -10.01
N GLN A 34 6.14 -6.10 -10.45
CA GLN A 34 5.95 -6.85 -11.68
C GLN A 34 5.48 -8.25 -11.32
N GLU A 35 4.59 -8.84 -12.12
CA GLU A 35 4.19 -10.24 -11.92
C GLU A 35 5.32 -11.22 -12.29
N HIS A 36 6.12 -10.85 -13.29
CA HIS A 36 7.30 -11.59 -13.73
C HIS A 36 8.40 -10.61 -14.14
N TRP A 37 9.66 -11.06 -14.10
CA TRP A 37 10.80 -10.24 -14.49
C TRP A 37 10.67 -9.77 -15.95
N GLY A 38 10.79 -8.46 -16.17
CA GLY A 38 10.62 -7.85 -17.49
C GLY A 38 9.15 -7.69 -17.94
N GLY A 39 8.20 -8.06 -17.09
CA GLY A 39 6.78 -7.91 -17.35
C GLY A 39 6.23 -6.51 -17.08
N PRO A 40 4.92 -6.30 -17.34
CA PRO A 40 4.26 -5.03 -17.03
C PRO A 40 4.27 -4.77 -15.51
N TYR A 41 4.26 -3.50 -15.15
CA TYR A 41 4.11 -3.08 -13.77
C TYR A 41 2.64 -3.08 -13.38
N PHE A 42 2.38 -3.35 -12.11
CA PHE A 42 1.05 -3.25 -11.52
C PHE A 42 1.13 -2.44 -10.23
N ALA A 43 0.09 -1.65 -9.99
CA ALA A 43 -0.20 -1.07 -8.69
C ALA A 43 -1.31 -1.89 -8.03
N ALA A 44 -0.97 -2.58 -6.94
CA ALA A 44 -1.98 -3.09 -6.01
C ALA A 44 -2.32 -1.96 -5.04
N LEU A 45 -3.57 -1.51 -5.12
CA LEU A 45 -4.18 -0.50 -4.27
C LEU A 45 -4.93 -1.20 -3.13
N ASP A 46 -5.16 -0.46 -2.04
CA ASP A 46 -5.84 -0.97 -0.85
C ASP A 46 -5.13 -2.18 -0.22
N GLN A 47 -3.80 -2.13 -0.22
CA GLN A 47 -2.96 -3.27 0.19
C GLN A 47 -3.12 -3.66 1.67
N HIS A 48 -3.72 -2.80 2.48
CA HIS A 48 -4.08 -3.04 3.87
C HIS A 48 -5.35 -3.89 4.02
N LEU A 49 -6.09 -4.12 2.94
CA LEU A 49 -7.30 -4.95 2.91
C LEU A 49 -7.01 -6.39 2.46
N PRO A 50 -7.92 -7.34 2.72
CA PRO A 50 -7.86 -8.68 2.14
C PRO A 50 -7.75 -8.65 0.61
N GLN A 51 -7.12 -9.67 0.02
CA GLN A 51 -6.81 -9.71 -1.40
C GLN A 51 -8.03 -9.54 -2.31
N GLU A 52 -9.20 -10.07 -1.92
CA GLU A 52 -10.46 -9.89 -2.65
C GLU A 52 -10.95 -8.43 -2.74
N GLN A 53 -10.50 -7.56 -1.83
CA GLN A 53 -10.86 -6.13 -1.81
C GLN A 53 -9.78 -5.24 -2.44
N GLN A 54 -8.62 -5.81 -2.78
CA GLN A 54 -7.53 -5.06 -3.40
C GLN A 54 -7.83 -4.78 -4.87
N THR A 55 -7.59 -3.54 -5.28
CA THR A 55 -7.69 -3.17 -6.69
C THR A 55 -6.32 -3.26 -7.36
N ARG A 56 -6.19 -4.11 -8.39
CA ARG A 56 -4.99 -4.15 -9.24
C ARG A 56 -5.17 -3.22 -10.45
N ARG A 57 -4.19 -2.34 -10.69
CA ARG A 57 -4.15 -1.46 -11.86
C ARG A 57 -2.88 -1.71 -12.68
N PRO A 58 -2.98 -2.06 -13.97
CA PRO A 58 -1.81 -2.17 -14.83
C PRO A 58 -1.18 -0.79 -15.04
N CYS A 59 0.14 -0.77 -15.08
CA CYS A 59 0.98 0.40 -15.25
C CYS A 59 1.98 0.10 -16.37
N SER A 60 2.12 0.98 -17.36
CA SER A 60 3.05 0.71 -18.47
C SER A 60 4.52 0.83 -18.04
N THR A 61 4.82 1.62 -17.00
CA THR A 61 6.17 1.77 -16.44
C THR A 61 6.13 1.97 -14.93
N HIS A 62 7.25 1.69 -14.26
CA HIS A 62 7.43 1.99 -12.83
C HIS A 62 7.13 3.46 -12.50
N ARG A 63 7.71 4.38 -13.26
CA ARG A 63 7.54 5.83 -13.07
C ARG A 63 6.08 6.26 -13.19
N GLN A 64 5.35 5.74 -14.17
CA GLN A 64 3.92 6.01 -14.30
C GLN A 64 3.12 5.39 -13.14
N GLY A 65 3.47 4.18 -12.72
CA GLY A 65 2.88 3.54 -11.55
C GLY A 65 3.04 4.40 -10.30
N ARG A 66 4.23 4.98 -10.07
CA ARG A 66 4.48 5.88 -8.94
C ARG A 66 3.63 7.14 -9.00
N ALA A 67 3.61 7.82 -10.14
CA ALA A 67 2.81 9.03 -10.32
C ALA A 67 1.31 8.76 -10.13
N GLY A 68 0.81 7.64 -10.66
CA GLY A 68 -0.58 7.21 -10.47
C GLY A 68 -0.90 6.85 -9.01
N ALA A 69 0.03 6.18 -8.32
CA ALA A 69 -0.10 5.86 -6.90
C ALA A 69 -0.14 7.12 -6.04
N GLU A 70 0.73 8.10 -6.29
CA GLU A 70 0.72 9.39 -5.59
C GLU A 70 -0.60 10.13 -5.76
N LEU A 71 -1.11 10.22 -7.00
CA LEU A 71 -2.42 10.82 -7.28
C LEU A 71 -3.57 10.07 -6.62
N TRP A 72 -3.49 8.74 -6.56
CA TRP A 72 -4.50 7.93 -5.90
C TRP A 72 -4.51 8.14 -4.38
N ILE A 73 -3.33 8.20 -3.75
CA ILE A 73 -3.18 8.55 -2.33
C ILE A 73 -3.76 9.93 -2.06
N GLU A 74 -3.41 10.92 -2.86
CA GLU A 74 -3.90 12.28 -2.69
C GLU A 74 -5.44 12.34 -2.67
N ARG A 75 -6.09 11.57 -3.57
CA ARG A 75 -7.55 11.47 -3.65
C ARG A 75 -8.20 10.69 -2.51
N HIS A 76 -7.52 9.67 -1.97
CA HIS A 76 -8.12 8.72 -1.02
C HIS A 76 -7.55 8.79 0.40
N GLN A 77 -6.63 9.72 0.68
CA GLN A 77 -5.91 9.83 1.96
C GLN A 77 -6.84 9.83 3.19
N ALA A 78 -7.98 10.52 3.12
CA ALA A 78 -8.92 10.58 4.24
C ALA A 78 -9.54 9.20 4.54
N ARG A 79 -9.95 8.48 3.48
CA ARG A 79 -10.49 7.12 3.59
C ARG A 79 -9.44 6.16 4.16
N LEU A 80 -8.22 6.19 3.62
CA LEU A 80 -7.13 5.30 4.04
C LEU A 80 -6.80 5.47 5.52
N ARG A 81 -6.72 6.72 6.00
CA ARG A 81 -6.48 7.01 7.42
C ARG A 81 -7.58 6.40 8.31
N LEU A 82 -8.84 6.58 7.93
CA LEU A 82 -9.98 6.06 8.69
C LEU A 82 -9.99 4.53 8.73
N GLU A 83 -9.83 3.87 7.57
CA GLU A 83 -9.81 2.41 7.47
C GLU A 83 -8.68 1.80 8.32
N ILE A 84 -7.46 2.34 8.22
CA ILE A 84 -6.30 1.82 8.96
C ILE A 84 -6.45 2.07 10.46
N GLN A 85 -6.95 3.24 10.87
CA GLN A 85 -7.24 3.50 12.28
C GLN A 85 -8.30 2.55 12.82
N GLN A 86 -9.35 2.25 12.04
CA GLN A 86 -10.38 1.29 12.42
C GLN A 86 -9.80 -0.12 12.57
N GLN A 87 -9.01 -0.58 11.59
CA GLN A 87 -8.32 -1.88 11.67
C GLN A 87 -7.45 -1.99 12.93
N ARG A 88 -6.66 -0.96 13.24
CA ARG A 88 -5.82 -0.95 14.45
C ARG A 88 -6.62 -1.02 15.73
N ARG A 89 -7.75 -0.30 15.81
CA ARG A 89 -8.66 -0.37 16.97
C ARG A 89 -9.21 -1.78 17.13
N LEU A 90 -9.63 -2.44 16.05
CA LEU A 90 -10.14 -3.81 16.08
C LEU A 90 -9.05 -4.81 16.52
N ILE A 91 -7.83 -4.66 16.02
CA ILE A 91 -6.69 -5.50 16.44
C ILE A 91 -6.39 -5.29 17.92
N ALA A 92 -6.34 -4.05 18.39
CA ALA A 92 -6.09 -3.74 19.80
C ALA A 92 -7.20 -4.23 20.75
N ALA A 93 -8.45 -4.28 20.26
CA ALA A 93 -9.60 -4.78 21.01
C ALA A 93 -9.71 -6.32 21.00
N THR A 94 -8.93 -7.02 20.16
CA THR A 94 -8.96 -8.49 20.09
C THR A 94 -7.98 -9.06 21.12
N PRO A 95 -8.45 -9.72 22.19
CA PRO A 95 -7.55 -10.33 23.17
C PRO A 95 -6.76 -11.47 22.51
N ALA A 96 -5.49 -11.60 22.88
CA ALA A 96 -4.62 -12.65 22.37
C ALA A 96 -5.28 -14.04 22.56
N PRO A 97 -5.12 -14.97 21.60
CA PRO A 97 -5.64 -16.32 21.75
C PRO A 97 -5.06 -16.92 23.04
N ARG A 98 -5.94 -17.36 23.96
CA ARG A 98 -5.53 -18.15 25.12
C ARG A 98 -5.03 -19.49 24.59
N VAL A 99 -3.71 -19.64 24.55
CA VAL A 99 -3.06 -20.93 24.27
C VAL A 99 -3.30 -21.83 25.50
N PRO A 100 -3.83 -23.06 25.32
CA PRO A 100 -4.05 -24.00 26.42
C PRO A 100 -2.74 -24.51 27.03
#